data_AF-A0A2V9MR84-F1
#
_entry.id   AF-A0A2V9MR84-F1
#
_cell.length_a   1.000
_cell.length_b   1.000
_cell.length_c   1.000
_cell.angle_alpha   90.00
_cell.angle_beta   90.00
_cell.angle_gamma   90.00
#
_symmetry.space_group_name_H-M   'P 1'
#
loop_
_entity.id
_entity.type
_entity.pdbx_description
1 polymer ?
#
loop_
_entity_poly.entity_id
_entity_poly.type
_entity_poly.pdbx_seq_one_letter_code
_entity_poly.pdbx_strand_id
1 'polypeptide(L)'
;HSFISSLTRGNCPTWLNEGLAQFQEGKSAHEQKNFLASLQSQGHSIPLTSLGGSFAEFSDRIASLAYLEGLSAVEYLFSRHGRKSVLAILDLLRQSYNFESALKSTTGQTLAEFEKSWREFLVQ
;
A
#
# COMPACT_ATOMS: atom_id res chain seq x y z
N HIS A 1 -9.80 11.28 -1.48
CA HIS A 1 -9.26 10.07 -2.18
C HIS A 1 -9.13 10.22 -3.70
N SER A 2 -10.01 10.94 -4.41
CA SER A 2 -9.95 11.05 -5.89
C SER A 2 -8.76 11.85 -6.47
N PHE A 3 -8.01 12.62 -5.67
CA PHE A 3 -6.90 13.44 -6.19
C PHE A 3 -5.74 12.61 -6.71
N ILE A 4 -5.28 11.59 -5.97
CA ILE A 4 -4.16 10.75 -6.42
C ILE A 4 -4.57 9.89 -7.61
N SER A 5 -5.74 9.24 -7.56
CA SER A 5 -6.28 8.52 -8.72
C SER A 5 -6.38 9.41 -9.97
N SER A 6 -6.81 10.68 -9.82
CA SER A 6 -6.84 11.64 -10.93
C SER A 6 -5.44 12.05 -11.40
N LEU A 7 -4.49 12.25 -10.48
CA LEU A 7 -3.11 12.58 -10.77
C LEU A 7 -2.40 11.47 -11.56
N THR A 8 -2.70 10.21 -11.23
CA THR A 8 -2.12 9.01 -11.83
C THR A 8 -2.96 8.43 -12.97
N ARG A 9 -4.05 9.11 -13.38
CA ARG A 9 -4.98 8.64 -14.42
C ARG A 9 -5.50 7.21 -14.21
N GLY A 10 -5.76 6.84 -12.95
CA GLY A 10 -6.24 5.50 -12.59
C GLY A 10 -5.16 4.40 -12.52
N ASN A 11 -3.88 4.72 -12.76
CA ASN A 11 -2.80 3.72 -12.70
C ASN A 11 -2.28 3.43 -11.27
N CYS A 12 -2.80 4.14 -10.27
CA CYS A 12 -2.43 3.91 -8.87
C CYS A 12 -3.27 2.75 -8.30
N PRO A 13 -2.65 1.71 -7.72
CA PRO A 13 -3.37 0.67 -7.00
C PRO A 13 -4.26 1.26 -5.90
N THR A 14 -5.46 0.71 -5.72
CA THR A 14 -6.42 1.21 -4.73
C THR A 14 -5.82 1.29 -3.32
N TRP A 15 -5.11 0.26 -2.87
CA TRP A 15 -4.46 0.27 -1.54
C TRP A 15 -3.48 1.44 -1.35
N LEU A 16 -2.74 1.81 -2.40
CA LEU A 16 -1.77 2.89 -2.34
C LEU A 16 -2.48 4.24 -2.33
N ASN A 17 -3.50 4.41 -3.18
CA ASN A 17 -4.32 5.60 -3.22
C ASN A 17 -4.99 5.89 -1.87
N GLU A 18 -5.62 4.86 -1.29
CA GLU A 18 -6.33 4.98 -0.03
C GLU A 18 -5.40 5.08 1.16
N GLY A 19 -4.33 4.28 1.20
CA GLY A 19 -3.32 4.33 2.26
C GLY A 19 -2.61 5.68 2.32
N LEU A 20 -2.27 6.28 1.16
CA LEU A 20 -1.68 7.62 1.10
C LEU A 20 -2.64 8.69 1.63
N ALA A 21 -3.93 8.58 1.29
CA ALA A 21 -4.92 9.52 1.78
C ALA A 21 -5.11 9.40 3.30
N GLN A 22 -5.21 8.18 3.84
CA GLN A 22 -5.30 7.96 5.28
C GLN A 22 -4.05 8.46 6.03
N PHE A 23 -2.86 8.20 5.48
CA PHE A 23 -1.60 8.71 6.03
C PHE A 23 -1.56 10.24 6.05
N GLN A 24 -2.05 10.90 5.00
CA GLN A 24 -2.16 12.37 4.92
C GLN A 24 -3.17 12.95 5.92
N GLU A 25 -4.22 12.20 6.26
CA GLU A 25 -5.18 12.54 7.32
C GLU A 25 -4.58 12.38 8.73
N GLY A 26 -3.33 11.92 8.86
CA GLY A 26 -2.68 11.68 10.14
C GLY A 26 -3.09 10.37 10.80
N LYS A 27 -3.77 9.47 10.08
CA LYS A 27 -4.06 8.12 10.55
C LYS A 27 -2.78 7.29 10.55
N SER A 28 -2.73 6.32 11.45
CA SER A 28 -1.63 5.37 11.55
C SER A 28 -2.16 3.96 11.79
N ALA A 29 -1.49 2.95 11.22
CA ALA A 29 -1.78 1.55 11.49
C ALA A 29 -1.01 1.04 12.72
N HIS A 30 -0.25 1.91 13.41
CA HIS A 30 0.61 1.54 14.53
C HIS A 30 -0.15 0.82 15.66
N GLU A 31 -1.31 1.34 16.04
CA GLU A 31 -2.14 0.75 17.12
C GLU A 31 -2.64 -0.67 16.76
N GLN A 32 -2.78 -0.97 15.46
CA GLN A 32 -3.25 -2.26 14.96
C GLN A 32 -2.11 -3.16 14.47
N LYS A 33 -0.84 -2.78 14.68
CA LYS A 33 0.32 -3.56 14.24
C LYS A 33 0.30 -5.00 14.76
N ASN A 34 -0.05 -5.20 16.04
CA ASN A 34 -0.16 -6.54 16.64
C ASN A 34 -1.28 -7.37 16.01
N PHE A 35 -2.40 -6.73 15.66
CA PHE A 35 -3.50 -7.39 14.97
C PHE A 35 -3.09 -7.82 13.55
N LEU A 36 -2.43 -6.94 12.81
CA LEU A 36 -1.90 -7.25 11.47
C LEU A 36 -0.86 -8.38 11.51
N ALA A 37 0.07 -8.35 12.47
CA ALA A 37 1.05 -9.41 12.69
C ALA A 37 0.38 -10.77 12.98
N SER A 38 -0.69 -10.76 13.78
CA SER A 38 -1.48 -11.97 14.06
C SER A 38 -2.23 -12.49 12.83
N LEU A 39 -2.77 -11.62 11.98
CA LEU A 39 -3.44 -12.04 10.75
C LEU A 39 -2.44 -12.67 9.77
N GLN A 40 -1.26 -12.07 9.65
CA GLN A 40 -0.20 -12.57 8.79
C GLN A 40 0.29 -13.94 9.23
N SER A 41 0.49 -14.17 10.54
CA SER A 41 0.92 -15.47 11.05
C SER A 41 -0.13 -16.57 10.86
N GLN A 42 -1.41 -16.20 10.80
CA GLN A 42 -2.53 -17.10 10.52
C GLN A 42 -2.82 -17.29 9.02
N GLY A 43 -2.09 -16.60 8.13
CA GLY A 43 -2.31 -16.67 6.68
C GLY A 43 -3.58 -15.94 6.21
N HIS A 44 -4.11 -15.01 7.00
CA HIS A 44 -5.32 -14.24 6.70
C HIS A 44 -5.03 -12.84 6.12
N SER A 45 -3.77 -12.52 5.83
CA SER A 45 -3.39 -11.26 5.18
C SER A 45 -3.78 -11.24 3.71
N ILE A 46 -4.21 -10.09 3.19
CA ILE A 46 -4.57 -9.96 1.78
C ILE A 46 -3.29 -9.68 0.96
N PRO A 47 -3.08 -10.35 -0.19
CA PRO A 47 -1.97 -10.02 -1.09
C PRO A 47 -2.12 -8.60 -1.66
N LEU A 48 -1.02 -7.84 -1.78
CA LEU A 48 -1.08 -6.46 -2.31
C LEU A 48 -1.54 -6.43 -3.78
N THR A 49 -1.29 -7.51 -4.52
CA THR A 49 -1.81 -7.71 -5.87
C THR A 49 -3.35 -7.71 -5.90
N SER A 50 -3.99 -8.36 -4.92
CA SER A 50 -5.45 -8.37 -4.78
C SER A 50 -6.01 -7.03 -4.31
N LEU A 51 -5.21 -6.22 -3.62
CA LEU A 51 -5.61 -4.88 -3.18
C LEU A 51 -5.40 -3.79 -4.25
N GLY A 52 -4.94 -4.16 -5.45
CA GLY A 52 -4.80 -3.24 -6.58
C GLY A 52 -6.12 -2.90 -7.28
N GLY A 53 -7.15 -3.74 -7.13
CA GLY A 53 -8.45 -3.60 -7.77
C GLY A 53 -9.50 -2.85 -6.94
N SER A 54 -10.76 -2.93 -7.36
CA SER A 54 -11.90 -2.30 -6.65
C SER A 54 -12.22 -3.04 -5.35
N PHE A 55 -12.49 -2.30 -4.28
CA PHE A 55 -12.98 -2.86 -3.01
C PHE A 55 -14.51 -2.99 -2.96
N ALA A 56 -15.22 -2.64 -4.04
CA ALA A 56 -16.69 -2.62 -4.06
C ALA A 56 -17.34 -4.00 -3.81
N GLU A 57 -16.63 -5.08 -4.13
CA GLU A 57 -17.11 -6.46 -3.92
C GLU A 57 -16.70 -7.02 -2.55
N PHE A 58 -15.92 -6.28 -1.76
CA PHE A 58 -15.50 -6.73 -0.44
C PHE A 58 -16.62 -6.52 0.58
N SER A 59 -16.79 -7.49 1.48
CA SER A 59 -17.60 -7.28 2.67
C SER A 59 -16.96 -6.21 3.57
N ASP A 60 -17.76 -5.55 4.43
CA ASP A 60 -17.28 -4.48 5.31
C ASP A 60 -16.03 -4.87 6.12
N ARG A 61 -15.97 -6.14 6.57
CA ARG A 61 -14.82 -6.68 7.30
C ARG A 61 -13.57 -6.75 6.42
N ILE A 62 -13.70 -7.26 5.20
CA ILE A 62 -12.57 -7.40 4.26
C ILE A 62 -12.13 -6.02 3.76
N ALA A 63 -13.07 -5.11 3.49
CA ALA A 63 -12.76 -3.73 3.12
C ALA A 63 -11.99 -3.02 4.24
N SER A 64 -12.43 -3.15 5.50
CA SER A 64 -11.73 -2.58 6.66
C SER A 64 -10.30 -3.11 6.79
N LEU A 65 -10.10 -4.41 6.57
CA LEU A 65 -8.77 -5.02 6.56
C LEU A 65 -7.92 -4.50 5.39
N ALA A 66 -8.48 -4.40 4.18
CA ALA A 66 -7.80 -3.87 3.01
C ALA A 66 -7.32 -2.43 3.21
N TYR A 67 -8.14 -1.56 3.82
CA TYR A 67 -7.72 -0.21 4.20
C TYR A 67 -6.58 -0.23 5.21
N LEU A 68 -6.67 -1.06 6.24
CA LEU A 68 -5.66 -1.14 7.29
C LEU A 68 -4.32 -1.67 6.77
N GLU A 69 -4.34 -2.73 5.96
CA GLU A 69 -3.15 -3.27 5.31
C GLU A 69 -2.54 -2.24 4.35
N GLY A 70 -3.35 -1.58 3.53
CA GLY A 70 -2.90 -0.51 2.63
C GLY A 70 -2.22 0.64 3.37
N LEU A 71 -2.80 1.13 4.47
CA LEU A 71 -2.19 2.16 5.31
C LEU A 71 -0.85 1.70 5.87
N SER A 72 -0.79 0.49 6.43
CA SER A 72 0.45 -0.02 7.02
C SER A 72 1.56 -0.24 5.98
N ALA A 73 1.20 -0.64 4.75
CA ALA A 73 2.14 -0.78 3.64
C ALA A 73 2.68 0.58 3.18
N VAL A 74 1.83 1.62 3.18
CA VAL A 74 2.24 3.00 2.92
C VAL A 74 3.18 3.51 4.01
N GLU A 75 2.85 3.33 5.29
CA GLU A 75 3.73 3.69 6.40
C GLU A 75 5.10 3.02 6.28
N TYR A 76 5.12 1.73 5.93
CA TYR A 76 6.35 1.00 5.65
C TYR A 76 7.15 1.60 4.49
N LEU A 77 6.48 1.92 3.37
CA LEU A 77 7.10 2.57 2.22
C LEU A 77 7.75 3.91 2.60
N PHE A 78 7.06 4.74 3.39
CA PHE A 78 7.62 5.99 3.90
C PHE A 78 8.79 5.76 4.87
N SER A 79 8.65 4.81 5.79
CA SER A 79 9.66 4.51 6.81
C SER A 79 10.97 3.99 6.20
N ARG A 80 10.90 3.10 5.21
CA ARG A 80 12.08 2.45 4.62
C ARG A 80 12.68 3.19 3.44
N HIS A 81 11.85 3.75 2.57
CA HIS A 81 12.30 4.34 1.30
C HIS A 81 12.21 5.87 1.30
N GLY A 82 11.55 6.45 2.31
CA GLY A 82 11.43 7.89 2.47
C GLY A 82 10.42 8.54 1.51
N ARG A 83 10.07 9.79 1.82
CA ARG A 83 9.09 10.58 1.05
C ARG A 83 9.49 10.78 -0.42
N LYS A 84 10.79 10.90 -0.72
CA LYS A 84 11.28 11.10 -2.10
C LYS A 84 10.90 9.94 -3.02
N SER A 85 11.01 8.70 -2.53
CA SER A 85 10.68 7.50 -3.30
C SER A 85 9.19 7.42 -3.58
N VAL A 86 8.34 7.75 -2.60
CA VAL A 86 6.88 7.83 -2.79
C VAL A 86 6.51 8.84 -3.89
N LEU A 87 7.11 10.03 -3.85
CA LEU A 87 6.87 11.05 -4.87
C LEU A 87 7.35 10.60 -6.26
N ALA A 88 8.48 9.91 -6.34
CA ALA A 88 9.00 9.36 -7.59
C ALA A 88 8.06 8.28 -8.17
N ILE A 89 7.48 7.41 -7.33
CA ILE A 89 6.47 6.44 -7.76
C ILE A 89 5.26 7.16 -8.35
N LEU A 90 4.72 8.16 -7.65
CA LEU A 90 3.56 8.92 -8.12
C LEU A 90 3.84 9.64 -9.44
N ASP A 91 5.04 10.16 -9.63
CA ASP A 91 5.44 10.80 -10.88
C ASP A 91 5.53 9.81 -12.05
N LEU A 92 6.10 8.62 -11.84
CA LEU A 92 6.12 7.55 -12.84
C LEU A 92 4.71 7.08 -13.20
N LEU A 93 3.82 6.93 -12.22
CA LEU A 93 2.42 6.58 -12.47
C LEU A 93 1.69 7.66 -13.30
N ARG A 94 1.99 8.95 -13.05
CA ARG A 94 1.47 10.08 -13.84
C ARG A 94 1.96 10.02 -15.30
N GLN A 95 3.16 9.50 -15.54
CA GLN A 95 3.74 9.25 -16.85
C GLN A 95 3.24 7.95 -17.51
N SER A 96 2.19 7.31 -16.97
CA SER A 96 1.59 6.08 -17.48
C SER A 96 2.46 4.81 -17.37
N TYR A 97 3.49 4.82 -16.52
CA TYR A 97 4.16 3.58 -16.15
C TYR A 97 3.24 2.74 -15.25
N ASN A 98 3.31 1.42 -15.39
CA ASN A 98 2.62 0.52 -14.47
C ASN A 98 3.27 0.58 -13.07
N PHE A 99 2.47 0.33 -12.04
CA PHE A 99 2.92 0.44 -10.65
C PHE A 99 4.10 -0.46 -10.30
N GLU A 100 4.10 -1.71 -10.76
CA GLU A 100 5.20 -2.65 -10.45
C GLU A 100 6.54 -2.15 -11.01
N SER A 101 6.53 -1.58 -12.22
CA SER A 101 7.70 -0.97 -12.82
C SER A 101 8.13 0.28 -12.07
N ALA A 102 7.18 1.13 -11.67
CA ALA A 102 7.47 2.33 -10.89
C ALA A 102 8.07 2.00 -9.51
N LEU A 103 7.52 1.00 -8.83
CA LEU A 103 8.03 0.50 -7.56
C LEU A 103 9.46 -0.03 -7.75
N LYS A 104 9.68 -0.92 -8.72
CA LYS A 104 10.98 -1.52 -8.96
C LYS A 104 12.04 -0.48 -9.34
N SER A 105 11.71 0.50 -10.17
CA SER A 105 12.63 1.56 -10.56
C SER A 105 13.01 2.50 -9.41
N THR A 106 12.16 2.63 -8.38
CA THR A 106 12.38 3.58 -7.28
C THR A 106 12.95 2.92 -6.02
N THR A 107 12.51 1.70 -5.69
CA THR A 107 12.92 0.97 -4.48
C THR A 107 13.93 -0.14 -4.77
N GLY A 108 14.09 -0.53 -6.04
CA GLY A 108 14.84 -1.72 -6.45
C GLY A 108 14.09 -3.03 -6.22
N GLN A 109 12.88 -3.01 -5.64
CA GLN A 109 12.12 -4.19 -5.25
C GLN A 109 10.97 -4.46 -6.23
N THR A 110 10.77 -5.73 -6.58
CA THR A 110 9.50 -6.19 -7.16
C THR A 110 8.37 -6.05 -6.13
N LEU A 111 7.11 -6.08 -6.59
CA LEU A 111 5.96 -6.03 -5.69
C LEU A 111 5.98 -7.18 -4.66
N ALA A 112 6.37 -8.39 -5.08
CA ALA A 112 6.47 -9.54 -4.19
C ALA A 112 7.58 -9.37 -3.12
N GLU A 113 8.73 -8.82 -3.49
CA GLU A 113 9.82 -8.55 -2.54
C GLU A 113 9.42 -7.44 -1.55
N PHE A 114 8.77 -6.38 -2.05
CA PHE A 114 8.24 -5.31 -1.21
C PHE A 114 7.20 -5.85 -0.22
N GLU A 115 6.23 -6.64 -0.69
CA GLU A 115 5.21 -7.27 0.14
C GLU A 115 5.83 -8.14 1.22
N LYS A 116 6.82 -8.96 0.86
CA LYS A 116 7.57 -9.78 1.81
C LYS A 116 8.27 -8.94 2.88
N SER A 117 9.02 -7.91 2.49
CA SER A 117 9.75 -7.09 3.46
C SER A 117 8.83 -6.26 4.37
N TRP A 118 7.70 -5.77 3.83
CA TRP A 118 6.66 -5.11 4.62
C TRP A 118 6.07 -6.06 5.67
N ARG A 119 5.72 -7.28 5.25
CA ARG A 119 5.22 -8.34 6.12
C ARG A 119 6.23 -8.71 7.21
N GLU A 120 7.51 -8.80 6.90
CA GLU A 120 8.57 -9.03 7.89
C GLU A 120 8.70 -7.87 8.88
N PHE A 121 8.41 -6.63 8.47
CA PHE A 121 8.45 -5.46 9.34
C PHE A 121 7.26 -5.41 10.34
N LEU A 122 6.11 -5.97 9.97
CA LEU A 122 4.94 -6.00 10.86
C LEU A 122 5.14 -6.91 12.08
N VAL A 123 5.94 -7.97 11.94
CA VAL A 123 6.22 -8.96 13.00
C VAL A 123 7.47 -8.66 13.84
N GLN A 124 8.24 -7.62 13.49
CA GLN A 124 9.39 -7.13 14.25
C GLN A 124 8.98 -6.14 15.33
#